data_AF-A0A5D2HDJ4-F1
#
_entry.id   AF-A0A5D2HDJ4-F1
#
_cell.length_a   1.000
_cell.length_b   1.000
_cell.length_c   1.000
_cell.angle_alpha   90.00
_cell.angle_beta   90.00
_cell.angle_gamma   90.00
#
_symmetry.space_group_name_H-M   'P 1'
#
loop_
_entity.id
_entity.type
_entity.pdbx_description
1 polymer ?
#
loop_
_entity_poly.entity_id
_entity_poly.type
_entity_poly.pdbx_seq_one_letter_code
_entity_poly.pdbx_strand_id
1 'polypeptide(L)'
;MTSANGNASQVTNNGDVRKPFKIFIGYDPREDQAYEVCRHSILKRTSIPVEITPIVQSDLRAKGLIWRSRDQFESTEFSFTRFLTPYLANYDGWAMFVDCDFLYLADIKELTELINDKYAVMCVHHDYSPKENENGWCCADSLSQEELVFHGVV
;
A
#
# COMPACT_ATOMS: atom_id res chain seq x y z
N MET A 1 26.79 39.06 25.60
CA MET A 1 27.20 39.46 24.23
C MET A 1 28.35 38.54 23.89
N THR A 2 28.28 37.60 22.94
CA THR A 2 27.89 37.67 21.53
C THR A 2 27.62 36.24 21.05
N SER A 3 26.42 35.97 20.53
CA SER A 3 26.15 35.70 19.10
C SER A 3 26.22 34.22 18.73
N ALA A 4 25.04 33.68 18.41
CA ALA A 4 24.83 32.41 17.73
C ALA A 4 25.51 32.40 16.35
N ASN A 5 25.93 31.22 15.89
CA ASN A 5 26.09 30.94 14.47
C ASN A 5 25.57 29.52 14.19
N GLY A 6 24.41 29.48 13.56
CA GLY A 6 23.85 28.28 12.97
C GLY A 6 24.66 27.87 11.75
N ASN A 7 24.86 26.56 11.59
CA ASN A 7 25.25 25.98 10.32
C ASN A 7 24.00 25.38 9.68
N ALA A 8 23.27 26.23 8.97
CA ALA A 8 22.36 25.79 7.92
C ALA A 8 23.21 25.14 6.83
N SER A 9 23.16 23.81 6.74
CA SER A 9 23.68 23.10 5.58
C SER A 9 22.68 23.28 4.45
N GLN A 10 23.01 24.16 3.52
CA GLN A 10 22.27 24.38 2.28
C GLN A 10 23.04 23.76 1.12
N VAL A 11 22.25 23.12 0.24
CA VAL A 11 22.47 22.86 -1.19
C VAL A 11 23.18 21.57 -1.57
N THR A 12 22.39 20.63 -2.09
CA THR A 12 22.61 20.13 -3.46
C THR A 12 21.33 20.33 -4.27
N ASN A 13 21.30 21.41 -5.07
CA ASN A 13 20.40 21.55 -6.20
C ASN A 13 20.98 20.74 -7.35
N ASN A 14 20.44 19.55 -7.56
CA ASN A 14 20.30 18.96 -8.90
C ASN A 14 18.81 18.79 -9.13
N GLY A 15 18.34 18.90 -10.37
CA GLY A 15 16.94 18.74 -10.77
C GLY A 15 16.40 17.34 -10.48
N ASP A 16 16.20 17.05 -9.20
CA ASP A 16 15.74 15.78 -8.68
C ASP A 16 14.25 15.70 -8.97
N VAL A 17 13.93 15.14 -10.13
CA VAL A 17 12.57 14.66 -10.39
C VAL A 17 12.34 13.58 -9.33
N ARG A 18 11.81 13.99 -8.19
CA ARG A 18 11.54 13.12 -7.05
C ARG A 18 10.76 11.92 -7.59
N LYS A 19 11.35 10.72 -7.52
CA LYS A 19 10.74 9.49 -8.03
C LYS A 19 9.30 9.41 -7.48
N PRO A 20 8.29 9.09 -8.32
CA PRO A 20 6.93 8.94 -7.85
C PRO A 20 6.83 7.89 -6.74
N PHE A 21 6.01 8.18 -5.72
CA PHE A 21 5.72 7.22 -4.67
C PHE A 21 4.85 6.09 -5.24
N LYS A 22 5.32 4.84 -5.14
CA LYS A 22 4.67 3.67 -5.74
C LYS A 22 3.52 3.18 -4.86
N ILE A 23 2.34 3.09 -5.45
CA ILE A 23 1.12 2.63 -4.80
C ILE A 23 0.55 1.48 -5.64
N PHE A 24 0.36 0.34 -5.00
CA PHE A 24 -0.26 -0.83 -5.60
C PHE A 24 -1.64 -1.01 -5.00
N ILE A 25 -2.67 -0.95 -5.83
CA ILE A 25 -4.05 -1.17 -5.40
C ILE A 25 -4.44 -2.59 -5.77
N GLY A 26 -5.02 -3.34 -4.83
CA GLY A 26 -5.67 -4.60 -5.14
C GLY A 26 -6.68 -4.43 -6.29
N TYR A 27 -6.80 -5.41 -7.18
CA TYR A 27 -7.77 -5.34 -8.28
C TYR A 27 -8.59 -6.62 -8.32
N ASP A 28 -9.92 -6.46 -8.33
CA ASP A 28 -10.89 -7.51 -8.62
C ASP A 28 -11.80 -7.00 -9.75
N PRO A 29 -11.92 -7.72 -10.88
CA PRO A 29 -12.77 -7.30 -11.99
C PRO A 29 -14.25 -7.09 -11.59
N ARG A 30 -14.69 -7.72 -10.48
CA ARG A 30 -16.06 -7.56 -9.94
C ARG A 30 -16.24 -6.22 -9.23
N GLU A 31 -15.15 -5.57 -8.83
CA GLU A 31 -15.11 -4.35 -8.02
C GLU A 31 -14.38 -3.21 -8.73
N ASP A 32 -14.42 -3.19 -10.07
CA ASP A 32 -13.75 -2.18 -10.91
C ASP A 32 -14.10 -0.73 -10.53
N GLN A 33 -15.36 -0.49 -10.17
CA GLN A 33 -15.81 0.83 -9.71
C GLN A 33 -15.14 1.25 -8.39
N ALA A 34 -14.93 0.31 -7.46
CA ALA A 34 -14.25 0.58 -6.19
C ALA A 34 -12.81 0.99 -6.47
N TYR A 35 -12.10 0.23 -7.31
CA TYR A 35 -10.75 0.56 -7.76
C TYR A 35 -10.67 1.97 -8.36
N GLU A 36 -11.56 2.33 -9.28
CA GLU A 36 -11.55 3.66 -9.90
C GLU A 36 -11.84 4.77 -8.89
N VAL A 37 -12.74 4.55 -7.93
CA VAL A 37 -13.00 5.51 -6.84
C VAL A 37 -11.75 5.67 -5.96
N CYS A 38 -11.12 4.58 -5.54
CA CYS A 38 -9.89 4.60 -4.75
C CYS A 38 -8.78 5.37 -5.49
N ARG A 39 -8.47 4.95 -6.72
CA ARG A 39 -7.49 5.59 -7.59
C ARG A 39 -7.77 7.08 -7.79
N HIS A 40 -9.00 7.44 -8.14
CA HIS A 40 -9.40 8.83 -8.34
C HIS A 40 -9.25 9.65 -7.06
N SER A 41 -9.65 9.09 -5.91
CA SER A 41 -9.61 9.78 -4.62
C SER A 41 -8.18 10.13 -4.18
N ILE A 42 -7.20 9.26 -4.46
CA ILE A 42 -5.77 9.51 -4.26
C ILE A 42 -5.28 10.61 -5.20
N LEU A 43 -5.48 10.43 -6.52
CA LEU A 43 -4.98 11.37 -7.54
C LEU A 43 -5.55 12.78 -7.38
N LYS A 44 -6.79 12.89 -6.91
CA LYS A 44 -7.46 14.18 -6.67
C LYS A 44 -6.80 15.00 -5.55
N ARG A 45 -6.14 14.36 -4.58
CA ARG A 45 -5.67 15.02 -3.34
C ARG A 45 -4.15 15.00 -3.16
N THR A 46 -3.45 14.15 -3.88
CA THR A 46 -2.00 14.03 -3.71
C THR A 46 -1.27 15.31 -4.09
N SER A 47 -0.36 15.78 -3.23
CA SER A 47 0.55 16.90 -3.53
C SER A 47 1.95 16.46 -3.96
N ILE A 48 2.20 15.15 -4.00
CA ILE A 48 3.48 14.55 -4.42
C ILE A 48 3.28 13.73 -5.70
N PRO A 49 4.33 13.51 -6.49
CA PRO A 49 4.26 12.55 -7.58
C PRO A 49 3.95 11.15 -7.05
N VAL A 50 2.95 10.48 -7.60
CA VAL A 50 2.57 9.10 -7.28
C VAL A 50 2.45 8.26 -8.54
N GLU A 51 2.79 6.99 -8.42
CA GLU A 51 2.60 5.98 -9.46
C GLU A 51 1.64 4.91 -8.92
N ILE A 52 0.43 4.83 -9.51
CA ILE A 52 -0.62 3.91 -9.06
C ILE A 52 -0.72 2.75 -10.06
N THR A 53 -0.50 1.52 -9.59
CA THR A 53 -0.57 0.30 -10.40
C THR A 53 -1.59 -0.68 -9.83
N PRO A 54 -2.59 -1.16 -10.60
CA PRO A 54 -3.46 -2.24 -10.16
C PRO A 54 -2.70 -3.57 -10.11
N ILE A 55 -2.95 -4.37 -9.07
CA ILE A 55 -2.44 -5.74 -9.00
C ILE A 55 -3.46 -6.69 -9.65
N VAL A 56 -3.33 -6.88 -10.96
CA VAL A 56 -4.21 -7.74 -11.76
C VAL A 56 -3.75 -9.20 -11.70
N GLN A 57 -4.57 -10.10 -11.14
CA GLN A 57 -4.15 -11.48 -10.89
C GLN A 57 -3.87 -12.26 -12.19
N SER A 58 -4.64 -12.04 -13.26
CA SER A 58 -4.42 -12.69 -14.56
C SER A 58 -3.04 -12.36 -15.14
N ASP A 59 -2.60 -11.10 -15.03
CA ASP A 59 -1.28 -10.65 -15.48
C ASP A 59 -0.15 -11.29 -14.68
N LEU A 60 -0.34 -11.41 -13.36
CA LEU A 60 0.64 -12.08 -12.49
C LEU A 60 0.78 -13.57 -12.82
N ARG A 61 -0.33 -14.25 -13.13
CA ARG A 61 -0.33 -15.66 -13.56
C ARG A 61 0.35 -15.82 -14.92
N ALA A 62 0.06 -14.94 -15.87
CA ALA A 62 0.71 -14.94 -17.18
C ALA A 62 2.23 -14.74 -17.08
N LYS A 63 2.69 -13.95 -16.10
CA LYS A 63 4.11 -13.75 -15.77
C LYS A 63 4.73 -14.86 -14.92
N GLY A 64 3.96 -15.88 -14.51
CA GLY A 64 4.42 -16.96 -13.64
C GLY A 64 4.71 -16.54 -12.19
N LEU A 65 4.23 -15.37 -11.75
CA LEU A 65 4.45 -14.83 -10.40
C LEU A 65 3.51 -15.45 -9.36
N ILE A 66 2.36 -15.95 -9.80
CA ILE A 66 1.40 -16.69 -8.97
C ILE A 66 0.99 -17.96 -9.69
N TRP A 67 1.15 -19.09 -9.01
CA TRP A 67 0.73 -20.41 -9.49
C TRP A 67 -0.35 -21.07 -8.63
N ARG A 68 -0.63 -20.51 -7.43
CA ARG A 68 -1.63 -21.03 -6.50
C ARG A 68 -3.03 -20.97 -7.11
N SER A 69 -3.79 -22.06 -7.02
CA SER A 69 -5.22 -22.06 -7.36
C SER A 69 -6.02 -21.27 -6.32
N ARG A 70 -7.05 -20.54 -6.77
CA ARG A 70 -7.94 -19.81 -5.86
C ARG A 70 -8.56 -20.79 -4.85
N ASP A 71 -8.49 -20.45 -3.58
CA ASP A 71 -9.02 -21.27 -2.49
C ASP A 71 -10.21 -20.58 -1.81
N GLN A 72 -11.02 -21.33 -1.06
CA GLN A 72 -12.19 -20.81 -0.32
C GLN A 72 -11.81 -19.81 0.79
N PHE A 73 -10.53 -19.72 1.14
CA PHE A 73 -10.00 -18.78 2.13
C PHE A 73 -9.60 -17.42 1.53
N GLU A 74 -9.72 -17.26 0.20
CA GLU A 74 -9.45 -15.99 -0.48
C GLU A 74 -10.75 -15.18 -0.62
N SER A 75 -10.92 -14.17 0.24
CA SER A 75 -12.07 -13.26 0.16
C SER A 75 -12.03 -12.41 -1.12
N THR A 76 -10.83 -12.04 -1.59
CA THR A 76 -10.61 -11.22 -2.79
C THR A 76 -9.47 -11.78 -3.65
N GLU A 77 -9.39 -11.39 -4.93
CA GLU A 77 -8.29 -11.81 -5.81
C GLU A 77 -6.90 -11.32 -5.35
N PHE A 78 -6.85 -10.29 -4.50
CA PHE A 78 -5.62 -9.64 -4.06
C PHE A 78 -5.17 -10.01 -2.64
N SER A 79 -5.90 -10.89 -1.94
CA SER A 79 -5.61 -11.26 -0.55
C SER A 79 -4.17 -11.76 -0.35
N PHE A 80 -3.63 -12.53 -1.30
CA PHE A 80 -2.22 -12.97 -1.26
C PHE A 80 -1.28 -12.15 -2.14
N THR A 81 -1.79 -11.43 -3.14
CA THR A 81 -0.94 -10.67 -4.06
C THR A 81 -0.34 -9.44 -3.37
N ARG A 82 -0.91 -8.99 -2.24
CA ARG A 82 -0.35 -7.92 -1.39
C ARG A 82 1.12 -8.16 -1.02
N PHE A 83 1.52 -9.41 -0.82
CA PHE A 83 2.90 -9.78 -0.47
C PHE A 83 3.89 -9.67 -1.63
N LEU A 84 3.41 -9.50 -2.87
CA LEU A 84 4.27 -9.26 -4.04
C LEU A 84 4.66 -7.79 -4.19
N THR A 85 4.10 -6.88 -3.40
CA THR A 85 4.35 -5.44 -3.47
C THR A 85 5.84 -5.08 -3.52
N PRO A 86 6.73 -5.64 -2.67
CA PRO A 86 8.18 -5.36 -2.75
C PRO A 86 8.78 -5.79 -4.10
N TYR A 87 8.38 -6.96 -4.60
CA TYR A 87 8.85 -7.48 -5.89
C TYR A 87 8.36 -6.61 -7.05
N LEU A 88 7.08 -6.21 -7.04
CA LEU A 88 6.50 -5.33 -8.06
C LEU A 88 7.11 -3.92 -8.03
N ALA A 89 7.58 -3.47 -6.87
CA ALA A 89 8.34 -2.23 -6.71
C ALA A 89 9.81 -2.34 -7.15
N ASN A 90 10.25 -3.51 -7.63
CA ASN A 90 11.64 -3.83 -7.96
C ASN A 90 12.60 -3.65 -6.76
N TYR A 91 12.10 -3.85 -5.53
CA TYR A 91 12.87 -3.68 -4.30
C TYR A 91 13.55 -2.29 -4.20
N ASP A 92 12.98 -1.26 -4.84
CA ASP A 92 13.53 0.10 -4.92
C ASP A 92 12.62 1.08 -4.18
N GLY A 93 13.06 1.47 -2.99
CA GLY A 93 12.38 2.42 -2.12
C GLY A 93 11.16 1.86 -1.40
N TRP A 94 10.39 2.76 -0.80
CA TRP A 94 9.13 2.43 -0.14
C TRP A 94 7.99 2.30 -1.17
N ALA A 95 7.13 1.32 -0.94
CA ALA A 95 5.91 1.10 -1.71
C ALA A 95 4.73 0.80 -0.80
N MET A 96 3.55 1.25 -1.20
CA MET A 96 2.31 1.03 -0.45
C MET A 96 1.43 0.02 -1.18
N PHE A 97 0.86 -0.91 -0.43
CA PHE A 97 -0.29 -1.71 -0.84
C PHE A 97 -1.57 -1.18 -0.18
N VAL A 98 -2.67 -1.17 -0.93
CA VAL A 98 -4.00 -0.85 -0.41
C VAL A 98 -5.08 -1.67 -1.13
N ASP A 99 -6.15 -2.03 -0.45
CA ASP A 99 -7.31 -2.69 -1.06
C ASP A 99 -8.10 -1.73 -1.96
N CYS A 100 -8.93 -2.27 -2.88
CA CYS A 100 -9.65 -1.46 -3.87
C CYS A 100 -10.80 -0.63 -3.30
N ASP A 101 -11.32 -0.97 -2.13
CA ASP A 101 -12.49 -0.36 -1.50
C ASP A 101 -12.17 0.85 -0.59
N PHE A 102 -10.93 1.34 -0.61
CA PHE A 102 -10.53 2.54 0.13
C PHE A 102 -11.03 3.85 -0.51
N LEU A 103 -11.37 4.82 0.34
CA LEU A 103 -11.66 6.21 -0.06
C LEU A 103 -10.70 7.18 0.65
N TYR A 104 -9.82 7.82 -0.11
CA TYR A 104 -8.87 8.79 0.45
C TYR A 104 -9.52 10.15 0.62
N LEU A 105 -9.48 10.69 1.84
CA LEU A 105 -10.02 12.00 2.19
C LEU A 105 -8.94 13.06 2.48
N ALA A 106 -7.70 12.63 2.68
CA ALA A 106 -6.52 13.46 2.93
C ALA A 106 -5.42 13.23 1.88
N ASP A 107 -4.35 14.01 1.96
CA ASP A 107 -3.20 13.86 1.08
C ASP A 107 -2.34 12.67 1.52
N ILE A 108 -2.04 11.77 0.59
CA ILE A 108 -1.18 10.61 0.83
C ILE A 108 0.23 11.01 1.30
N LYS A 109 0.67 12.24 0.97
CA LYS A 109 1.94 12.78 1.46
C LYS A 109 2.07 12.66 2.98
N GLU A 110 0.99 12.91 3.73
CA GLU A 110 0.99 12.82 5.19
C GLU A 110 1.37 11.40 5.66
N LEU A 111 0.92 10.36 4.96
CA LEU A 111 1.34 8.99 5.25
C LEU A 111 2.80 8.73 4.90
N THR A 112 3.28 9.27 3.78
CA THR A 112 4.70 9.10 3.38
C THR A 112 5.68 9.77 4.36
N GLU A 113 5.24 10.83 5.06
CA GLU A 113 6.05 11.51 6.07
C GLU A 113 6.18 10.72 7.38
N LEU A 114 5.33 9.71 7.60
CA LEU A 114 5.38 8.81 8.76
C LEU A 114 6.33 7.63 8.56
N ILE A 115 6.84 7.42 7.33
CA ILE A 115 7.72 6.32 6.99
C ILE A 115 8.98 6.33 7.88
N ASN A 116 9.38 5.15 8.34
CA ASN A 116 10.52 4.99 9.23
C ASN A 116 11.39 3.80 8.78
N ASP A 117 12.59 4.13 8.27
CA ASP A 117 13.58 3.17 7.74
C ASP A 117 14.11 2.15 8.76
N LYS A 118 13.75 2.29 10.04
CA LYS A 118 14.00 1.24 11.05
C LYS A 118 13.19 -0.04 10.77
N TYR A 119 12.08 0.06 10.04
CA TYR A 119 11.16 -1.05 9.80
C TYR A 119 11.20 -1.49 8.33
N ALA A 120 11.08 -2.79 8.09
CA ALA A 120 10.90 -3.34 6.75
C ALA A 120 9.42 -3.32 6.28
N VAL A 121 8.48 -3.21 7.22
CA VAL A 121 7.04 -3.12 6.93
C VAL A 121 6.41 -2.25 8.01
N MET A 122 5.47 -1.39 7.62
CA MET A 122 4.61 -0.63 8.52
C MET A 122 3.15 -0.85 8.11
N CYS A 123 2.26 -1.09 9.05
CA CYS A 123 0.83 -1.27 8.76
C CYS A 123 -0.02 -0.44 9.72
N VAL A 124 -1.26 -0.17 9.31
CA VAL A 124 -2.26 0.41 10.21
C VAL A 124 -2.80 -0.70 11.11
N HIS A 125 -2.68 -0.53 12.42
CA HIS A 125 -3.26 -1.47 13.37
C HIS A 125 -4.73 -1.14 13.60
N HIS A 126 -5.60 -2.11 13.34
CA HIS A 126 -7.01 -2.04 13.68
C HIS A 126 -7.27 -2.75 15.00
N ASP A 127 -8.12 -2.17 15.85
CA ASP A 127 -8.63 -2.84 17.04
C ASP A 127 -9.75 -3.80 16.63
N TYR A 128 -9.35 -4.98 16.14
CA TYR A 128 -10.25 -6.05 15.76
C TYR A 128 -10.19 -7.18 16.79
N SER A 129 -11.32 -7.44 17.43
CA SER A 129 -11.53 -8.62 18.28
C SER A 129 -12.33 -9.65 17.49
N PRO A 130 -11.74 -10.79 17.06
CA PRO A 130 -12.44 -11.82 16.32
C PRO A 130 -13.63 -12.36 17.13
N LYS A 131 -14.77 -12.55 16.48
CA LYS A 131 -15.90 -13.22 17.11
C LYS A 131 -15.72 -14.73 16.96
N GLU A 132 -15.63 -15.44 18.07
CA GLU A 132 -15.65 -16.91 18.07
C GLU A 132 -17.05 -17.41 17.72
N ASN A 133 -17.14 -18.42 16.85
CA ASN A 133 -18.38 -19.15 16.64
C ASN A 133 -18.38 -20.48 17.42
N GLU A 134 -19.56 -21.11 17.50
CA GLU A 134 -19.88 -22.25 18.38
C GLU A 134 -19.01 -23.51 18.17
N ASN A 135 -18.17 -23.54 17.12
CA ASN A 135 -17.29 -24.66 16.79
C ASN A 135 -15.83 -24.46 17.24
N GLY A 136 -15.52 -23.37 17.97
CA GLY A 136 -14.16 -23.10 18.45
C GLY A 136 -13.18 -22.72 17.34
N TRP A 137 -13.68 -22.42 16.15
CA TRP A 137 -12.91 -21.79 15.08
C TRP A 137 -13.13 -20.29 15.21
N CYS A 138 -12.07 -19.51 15.29
CA CYS A 138 -12.22 -18.07 15.06
C CYS A 138 -12.89 -17.92 13.70
N CYS A 139 -14.08 -17.32 13.64
CA CYS A 139 -14.50 -16.74 12.39
C CYS A 139 -13.44 -15.70 12.07
N ALA A 140 -12.60 -15.98 11.08
CA ALA A 140 -12.30 -14.92 10.14
C ALA A 140 -13.66 -14.59 9.51
N ASP A 141 -14.49 -13.83 10.24
CA ASP A 141 -15.60 -13.14 9.61
C ASP A 141 -14.95 -12.49 8.39
N SER A 142 -15.53 -12.75 7.23
CA SER A 142 -15.12 -12.27 5.91
C SER A 142 -15.20 -10.74 5.78
N LEU A 143 -14.99 -10.02 6.88
CA LEU A 143 -14.62 -8.63 6.95
C LEU A 143 -13.19 -8.55 6.44
N SER A 144 -13.07 -7.97 5.25
CA SER A 144 -11.85 -7.41 4.70
C SER A 144 -10.88 -7.03 5.81
N GLN A 145 -9.78 -7.77 5.93
CA GLN A 145 -8.59 -7.21 6.51
C GLN A 145 -8.16 -6.10 5.55
N GLU A 146 -8.75 -4.91 5.73
CA GLU A 146 -8.45 -3.64 5.07
C GLU A 146 -7.03 -3.24 5.47
N GLU A 147 -6.04 -3.99 5.00
CA GLU A 147 -4.66 -3.81 5.37
C GLU A 147 -4.03 -2.77 4.46
N LEU A 148 -3.96 -1.54 4.95
CA LEU A 148 -2.99 -0.58 4.43
C LEU A 148 -1.59 -1.04 4.90
N VAL A 149 -0.80 -1.59 3.98
CA VAL A 149 0.55 -2.08 4.26
C VAL A 149 1.58 -1.27 3.48
N PHE A 150 2.42 -0.56 4.21
CA PHE A 150 3.66 0.02 3.69
C PHE A 150 4.75 -1.04 3.75
N HIS A 151 5.35 -1.34 2.61
CA HIS A 151 6.55 -2.14 2.56
C HIS A 151 7.75 -1.20 2.42
N GLY A 152 8.65 -1.28 3.39
CA GLY A 152 9.96 -0.65 3.37
C GLY A 152 10.98 -1.67 2.93
N VAL A 153 11.63 -1.44 1.81
CA VAL A 153 12.71 -2.31 1.38
C VAL A 153 14.03 -1.63 1.73
N VAL A 154 14.74 -2.23 2.69
CA VAL A 154 16.13 -1.92 3.07
C VAL A 154 17.08 -2.29 1.93
#